data_AF-A0A1F7NKU7-F1
#
_entry.id   AF-A0A1F7NKU7-F1
#
_cell.length_a   1.000
_cell.length_b   1.000
_cell.length_c   1.000
_cell.angle_alpha   90.00
_cell.angle_beta   90.00
_cell.angle_gamma   90.00
#
_symmetry.space_group_name_H-M   'P 1'
#
loop_
_entity.id
_entity.type
_entity.pdbx_description
1 polymer ?
#
loop_
_entity_poly.entity_id
_entity_poly.type
_entity_poly.pdbx_seq_one_letter_code
_entity_poly.pdbx_strand_id
1 'polypeptide(L)'
;MVKVTFTLDEATVERLRRTAARLAKPQSQVVREAIKDYADRTGKLSEEERVRLLKIFDTMLPTIPARSAASVDAELREIKRARRQGGRRHRA
;
A
#
# COMPACT_ATOMS: atom_id res chain seq x y z
N MET A 1 19.20 -18.00 -10.77
CA MET A 1 18.13 -17.39 -11.61
C MET A 1 16.95 -18.35 -11.58
N VAL A 2 15.74 -17.89 -11.29
CA VAL A 2 14.54 -18.76 -11.24
C VAL A 2 13.82 -18.68 -12.59
N LYS A 3 13.47 -19.83 -13.16
CA LYS A 3 12.69 -19.91 -14.41
C LYS A 3 11.21 -19.93 -14.09
N VAL A 4 10.45 -19.07 -14.76
CA VAL A 4 9.00 -18.94 -14.63
C VAL A 4 8.38 -18.85 -16.02
N THR A 5 7.18 -19.39 -16.16
CA THR A 5 6.40 -19.35 -17.41
C THR A 5 5.21 -18.42 -17.20
N PHE A 6 5.01 -17.47 -18.11
CA PHE A 6 3.89 -16.55 -18.11
C PHE A 6 3.10 -16.70 -19.41
N THR A 7 1.79 -16.49 -19.31
CA THR A 7 0.93 -16.30 -20.48
C THR A 7 0.77 -14.81 -20.70
N LEU A 8 1.11 -14.33 -21.89
CA LEU A 8 0.99 -12.93 -22.31
C LEU A 8 0.20 -12.90 -23.62
N ASP A 9 -0.53 -11.81 -23.86
CA ASP A 9 -1.17 -11.58 -25.15
C ASP A 9 -0.13 -11.32 -26.26
N GLU A 10 -0.52 -11.54 -27.50
CA GLU A 10 0.35 -11.43 -28.67
C GLU A 10 0.96 -10.03 -28.83
N ALA A 11 0.16 -8.98 -28.58
CA ALA A 11 0.63 -7.60 -28.66
C ALA A 11 1.70 -7.28 -27.61
N THR A 12 1.57 -7.83 -26.40
CA THR A 12 2.58 -7.70 -25.34
C THR A 12 3.86 -8.44 -25.69
N VAL A 13 3.79 -9.66 -26.25
CA VAL A 13 4.97 -10.41 -26.70
C VAL A 13 5.71 -9.65 -27.81
N GLU A 14 4.98 -9.09 -28.76
CA GLU A 14 5.58 -8.31 -29.85
C GLU A 14 6.23 -7.01 -29.34
N ARG A 15 5.60 -6.34 -28.37
CA ARG A 15 6.19 -5.18 -27.70
C ARG A 15 7.49 -5.55 -26.97
N LEU A 16 7.52 -6.69 -26.28
CA LEU A 16 8.71 -7.18 -25.59
C LEU A 16 9.86 -7.47 -26.57
N ARG A 17 9.57 -8.16 -27.68
CA ARG A 17 10.54 -8.46 -28.74
C ARG A 17 11.14 -7.19 -29.35
N ARG A 18 10.30 -6.23 -29.76
CA ARG A 18 10.76 -4.95 -30.32
C ARG A 18 11.59 -4.15 -29.34
N THR A 19 11.19 -4.12 -28.07
CA THR A 19 11.92 -3.38 -27.02
C THR A 19 13.28 -4.01 -26.75
N ALA A 20 13.33 -5.34 -26.65
CA ALA A 20 14.57 -6.10 -26.47
C ALA A 20 15.54 -5.87 -27.64
N ALA A 21 15.05 -5.93 -28.88
CA ALA A 21 15.84 -5.64 -30.08
C ALA A 21 16.38 -4.20 -30.09
N ARG A 22 15.51 -3.21 -29.81
CA ARG A 22 15.90 -1.80 -29.79
C ARG A 22 16.95 -1.48 -28.73
N LEU A 23 16.85 -2.12 -27.56
CA LEU A 23 17.78 -1.91 -26.45
C LEU A 23 19.02 -2.81 -26.51
N ALA A 24 19.12 -3.70 -27.52
CA ALA A 24 20.15 -4.74 -27.62
C ALA A 24 20.29 -5.57 -26.31
N LYS A 25 19.15 -5.93 -25.69
CA LYS A 25 19.09 -6.68 -24.43
C LYS A 25 18.28 -7.97 -24.59
N PRO A 26 18.59 -9.03 -23.81
CA PRO A 26 17.72 -10.21 -23.73
C PRO A 26 16.32 -9.85 -23.22
N GLN A 27 15.29 -10.54 -23.72
CA GLN A 27 13.89 -10.32 -23.28
C GLN A 27 13.71 -10.52 -21.76
N SER A 28 14.41 -11.50 -21.17
CA SER A 28 14.40 -11.74 -19.72
C SER A 28 14.97 -10.58 -18.90
N GLN A 29 15.88 -9.79 -19.48
CA GLN A 29 16.39 -8.57 -18.86
C GLN A 29 15.35 -7.44 -18.94
N VAL A 30 14.71 -7.26 -20.10
CA VAL A 30 13.63 -6.28 -20.27
C VAL A 30 12.46 -6.55 -19.31
N VAL A 31 12.05 -7.82 -19.16
CA VAL A 31 11.00 -8.20 -18.20
C VAL A 31 11.40 -7.85 -16.77
N ARG A 32 12.66 -8.08 -16.40
CA ARG A 32 13.17 -7.76 -15.05
C ARG A 32 13.16 -6.26 -14.77
N GLU A 33 13.62 -5.46 -15.74
CA GLU A 33 13.60 -4.00 -15.65
C GLU A 33 12.15 -3.48 -15.57
N ALA A 34 11.24 -4.02 -16.39
CA ALA A 34 9.83 -3.66 -16.34
C ALA A 34 9.15 -4.01 -15.01
N ILE A 35 9.45 -5.18 -14.43
CA ILE A 35 8.95 -5.57 -13.10
C ILE A 35 9.47 -4.62 -12.03
N LYS A 36 10.75 -4.25 -12.07
CA LYS A 36 11.34 -3.28 -11.14
C LYS A 36 10.64 -1.92 -11.26
N ASP A 37 10.50 -1.41 -12.48
CA ASP A 37 9.83 -0.12 -12.73
C ASP A 37 8.36 -0.13 -12.32
N TYR A 38 7.69 -1.29 -12.46
CA TYR A 38 6.32 -1.46 -11.98
C TYR A 38 6.27 -1.50 -10.46
N ALA A 39 7.18 -2.23 -9.80
CA ALA A 39 7.29 -2.30 -8.34
C ALA A 39 7.59 -0.92 -7.73
N ASP A 40 8.55 -0.19 -8.30
CA ASP A 40 8.94 1.15 -7.90
C ASP A 40 7.78 2.16 -8.05
N ARG A 41 6.91 1.95 -9.06
CA ARG A 41 5.67 2.72 -9.23
C ARG A 41 4.59 2.32 -8.22
N THR A 42 4.43 1.04 -7.91
CA THR A 42 3.44 0.58 -6.92
C THR A 42 3.83 0.92 -5.48
N GLY A 43 5.12 1.11 -5.20
CA GLY A 43 5.59 1.54 -3.88
C GLY A 43 5.40 3.04 -3.60
N LYS A 44 5.00 3.83 -4.61
CA LYS A 44 4.71 5.26 -4.48
C LYS A 44 3.21 5.47 -4.68
N LEU A 45 2.59 6.24 -3.78
CA LEU A 45 1.23 6.73 -4.00
C LEU A 45 1.17 7.41 -5.36
N SER A 46 0.15 7.11 -6.16
CA SER A 46 -0.14 7.93 -7.34
C SER A 46 -0.38 9.39 -6.91
N GLU A 47 -0.20 10.35 -7.82
CA GLU A 47 -0.44 11.77 -7.48
C GLU A 47 -1.89 12.01 -7.00
N GLU A 48 -2.86 11.28 -7.55
CA GLU A 48 -4.26 11.32 -7.09
C GLU A 48 -4.42 10.80 -5.65
N GLU A 49 -3.81 9.66 -5.33
CA GLU A 49 -3.83 9.09 -3.97
C GLU A 49 -3.09 9.98 -2.98
N ARG A 50 -1.97 10.57 -3.40
CA ARG A 50 -1.19 11.52 -2.61
C ARG A 50 -2.03 12.75 -2.28
N VAL A 51 -2.66 13.39 -3.27
CA VAL A 51 -3.51 14.56 -3.07
C VAL A 51 -4.71 14.21 -2.18
N ARG A 52 -5.32 13.03 -2.37
CA ARG A 52 -6.41 12.56 -1.52
C ARG A 52 -5.98 12.38 -0.06
N LEU A 53 -4.83 11.75 0.20
CA LEU A 53 -4.33 11.53 1.54
C LEU A 53 -3.89 12.83 2.22
N LEU A 54 -3.27 13.75 1.48
CA LEU A 54 -2.96 15.10 1.98
C LEU A 54 -4.23 15.87 2.35
N LYS A 55 -5.27 15.81 1.52
CA LYS A 55 -6.57 16.42 1.84
C LYS A 55 -7.17 15.85 3.12
N ILE A 56 -7.10 14.53 3.32
CA ILE A 56 -7.55 13.89 4.56
C ILE A 56 -6.73 14.39 5.74
N PHE A 57 -5.41 14.47 5.60
CA PHE A 57 -4.52 15.01 6.63
C PHE A 57 -4.90 16.45 7.00
N ASP A 58 -5.02 17.34 6.02
CA ASP A 58 -5.39 18.76 6.25
C ASP A 58 -6.78 18.92 6.87
N THR A 59 -7.69 18.00 6.57
CA THR A 59 -9.06 18.01 7.13
C THR A 59 -9.07 17.48 8.57
N MET A 60 -8.31 16.41 8.84
CA MET A 60 -8.36 15.71 10.13
C MET A 60 -7.47 16.38 11.18
N LEU A 61 -6.28 16.86 10.80
CA LEU A 61 -5.30 17.43 11.74
C LEU A 61 -5.89 18.55 12.62
N PRO A 62 -6.66 19.53 12.10
CA PRO A 62 -7.24 20.59 12.91
C PRO A 62 -8.34 20.10 13.87
N THR A 63 -8.94 18.95 13.60
CA THR A 63 -10.00 18.37 14.43
C THR A 63 -9.46 17.53 15.58
N ILE A 64 -8.16 17.26 15.62
CA ILE A 64 -7.52 16.52 16.70
C ILE A 64 -7.45 17.44 17.93
N PRO A 65 -8.16 17.11 19.03
CA PRO A 65 -8.10 17.93 20.24
C PRO A 65 -6.71 17.86 20.86
N ALA A 66 -6.19 19.02 21.30
CA ALA A 66 -4.94 19.09 22.05
C ALA A 66 -5.13 18.43 23.42
N ARG A 67 -4.63 17.20 23.57
CA ARG A 67 -4.69 16.43 24.83
C ARG A 67 -3.31 15.94 25.19
N SER A 68 -2.99 15.96 26.49
CA SER A 68 -1.74 15.38 26.98
C SER A 68 -1.76 13.86 26.82
N ALA A 69 -0.59 13.27 26.56
CA ALA A 69 -0.45 11.82 26.46
C ALA A 69 -1.01 11.11 27.71
N ALA A 70 -0.80 11.68 28.91
CA ALA A 70 -1.31 11.15 30.17
C ALA A 70 -2.85 11.07 30.23
N SER A 71 -3.57 12.05 29.66
CA SER A 71 -5.03 12.05 29.60
C SER A 71 -5.55 10.94 28.67
N VAL A 72 -4.92 10.80 27.50
CA VAL A 72 -5.24 9.74 26.53
C VAL A 72 -4.96 8.35 27.12
N ASP A 73 -3.84 8.18 27.82
CA ASP A 73 -3.49 6.92 28.47
C ASP A 73 -4.48 6.54 29.58
N ALA A 74 -4.97 7.52 30.34
CA ALA A 74 -6.00 7.28 31.36
C ALA A 74 -7.30 6.77 30.74
N GLU A 75 -7.76 7.41 29.66
CA GLU A 75 -8.95 6.99 28.92
C GLU A 75 -8.78 5.60 28.28
N LEU A 76 -7.63 5.34 27.65
CA LEU A 76 -7.34 4.02 27.09
C LEU A 76 -7.32 2.93 28.16
N ARG A 77 -6.84 3.22 29.37
CA ARG A 77 -6.91 2.29 30.52
C ARG A 77 -8.35 2.03 30.95
N GLU A 78 -9.19 3.06 30.98
CA GLU A 78 -10.61 2.95 31.32
C GLU A 78 -11.37 2.08 30.30
N ILE A 79 -11.20 2.35 29.00
CA ILE A 79 -11.80 1.56 27.91
C ILE A 79 -11.36 0.10 28.00
N LYS A 80 -10.06 -0.16 28.26
CA LYS A 80 -9.53 -1.52 28.42
C LYS A 80 -10.13 -2.22 29.65
N ARG A 81 -10.33 -1.51 30.77
CA ARG A 81 -10.98 -2.04 31.98
C ARG A 81 -12.44 -2.38 31.70
N ALA A 82 -13.19 -1.49 31.06
CA ALA A 82 -14.58 -1.71 30.67
C ALA A 82 -14.74 -2.95 29.77
N ARG A 83 -13.85 -3.11 28.76
CA ARG A 83 -13.84 -4.31 27.91
C ARG A 83 -13.58 -5.61 28.68
N ARG A 84 -12.78 -5.55 29.76
CA ARG A 84 -12.48 -6.71 30.62
C ARG A 84 -13.59 -7.02 31.61
N GLN A 85 -14.52 -6.10 31.86
CA GLN A 85 -15.56 -6.22 32.89
C GLN A 85 -16.91 -6.76 32.40
N GLY A 86 -17.08 -7.06 31.10
CA GLY A 86 -18.10 -8.02 30.66
C GLY A 86 -18.99 -7.58 29.50
N GLY A 87 -18.59 -7.95 28.28
CA GLY A 87 -19.49 -8.02 27.12
C GLY A 87 -20.16 -9.39 26.92
N ARG A 88 -19.98 -10.35 27.84
CA ARG A 88 -20.54 -11.72 27.71
C ARG A 88 -21.01 -12.36 29.03
N ARG A 89 -21.66 -11.60 29.91
CA ARG A 89 -22.42 -12.18 31.04
C ARG A 89 -23.69 -11.37 31.36
N HIS A 90 -24.68 -11.47 30.48
CA HIS A 90 -26.14 -11.38 30.70
C HIS A 90 -26.77 -11.30 29.28
N ARG A 91 -27.66 -12.17 28.82
CA ARG A 91 -28.79 -12.84 29.48
C ARG A 91 -29.05 -14.21 28.80
N ALA A 92 -29.41 -15.20 29.60
CA ALA A 92 -30.23 -16.36 29.20
C ALA A 92 -31.72 -15.98 29.26
#